data_AF-A0A239I8V3-F1
#
_entry.id   AF-A0A239I8V3-F1
#
_cell.length_a   1.000
_cell.length_b   1.000
_cell.length_c   1.000
_cell.angle_alpha   90.00
_cell.angle_beta   90.00
_cell.angle_gamma   90.00
#
_symmetry.space_group_name_H-M   'P 1'
#
loop_
_entity.id
_entity.type
_entity.pdbx_description
1 polymer ?
#
loop_
_entity_poly.entity_id
_entity_poly.type
_entity_poly.pdbx_seq_one_letter_code
_entity_poly.pdbx_strand_id
1 'polypeptide(L)'
;MRDARFILPGVRAALDGKAPADHSHSLDDVTGLSTALNGKAPTTHTHALADLPVADPGESNPTKLVRADDPRLSAGSGAGALAAQRNLVVNGCARVSHRPAAALAATWQPGEVDLWQVRADGSPSAGTVKRATGVFSLSPSSAACLVQGATLGSGGAIHWRLRLEAVDALRLRHSPAVLSARAYHDCGQIIGWTLTLARAGSPDSFTSVSTIATTTISVPHDSNTDLVLAVPDTGACETGLQITITAACGAVSGRWFYLGAIQLEAGDTATALDLRPIALEMALVHRQLRPIATAFGRANSGTNIQLTVNHPGMRVAPAYQVTGTLTITDMVTANYTQASSGIGSIHERTADGGRFDVSGFSGLTSGTPVVLTSLGGRLIASAEL
;
A
#
# COMPACT_ATOMS: atom_id res chain seq x y z
N MET A 1 -27.31 43.30 -88.72
CA MET A 1 -27.56 42.50 -87.50
C MET A 1 -27.35 43.42 -86.31
N ARG A 2 -28.28 43.36 -85.34
CA ARG A 2 -28.48 44.31 -84.24
C ARG A 2 -27.33 44.31 -83.21
N ASP A 3 -27.38 45.29 -82.32
CA ASP A 3 -26.70 45.42 -81.01
C ASP A 3 -25.38 46.21 -80.96
N ALA A 4 -25.17 47.16 -80.04
CA ALA A 4 -25.98 47.68 -78.94
C ALA A 4 -25.39 49.04 -78.50
N ARG A 5 -25.88 50.17 -79.06
CA ARG A 5 -25.40 51.52 -78.66
C ARG A 5 -26.50 52.57 -78.48
N PHE A 6 -27.75 52.15 -78.31
CA PHE A 6 -28.85 53.06 -77.94
C PHE A 6 -29.56 52.52 -76.71
N ILE A 7 -29.07 52.90 -75.52
CA ILE A 7 -29.81 52.66 -74.28
C ILE A 7 -30.81 53.81 -74.16
N LEU A 8 -32.12 53.50 -74.32
CA LEU A 8 -33.19 54.49 -74.23
C LEU A 8 -33.10 55.26 -72.89
N PRO A 9 -33.35 56.58 -72.87
CA PRO A 9 -33.42 57.35 -71.62
C PRO A 9 -34.42 56.68 -70.66
N GLY A 10 -33.94 56.28 -69.49
CA GLY A 10 -34.70 55.48 -68.50
C GLY A 10 -34.16 54.06 -68.32
N VAL A 11 -33.76 53.37 -69.40
CA VAL A 11 -33.13 52.04 -69.29
C VAL A 11 -31.75 52.15 -68.63
N ARG A 12 -31.01 53.23 -68.92
CA ARG A 12 -29.71 53.49 -68.28
C ARG A 12 -29.86 53.69 -66.77
N ALA A 13 -30.80 54.54 -66.37
CA ALA A 13 -31.08 54.80 -64.96
C ALA A 13 -31.56 53.53 -64.22
N ALA A 14 -32.39 52.71 -64.87
CA ALA A 14 -32.81 51.43 -64.32
C ALA A 14 -31.65 50.43 -64.17
N LEU A 15 -30.66 50.46 -65.08
CA LEU A 15 -29.48 49.62 -65.02
C LEU A 15 -28.49 50.09 -63.95
N ASP A 16 -28.28 51.41 -63.84
CA ASP A 16 -27.41 52.02 -62.82
C ASP A 16 -27.99 51.83 -61.39
N GLY A 17 -29.30 51.61 -61.26
CA GLY A 17 -29.97 51.28 -60.01
C GLY A 17 -29.94 49.79 -59.63
N LYS A 18 -29.47 48.89 -60.51
CA LYS A 18 -29.29 47.47 -60.15
C LYS A 18 -27.99 47.30 -59.38
N ALA A 19 -27.98 46.40 -58.40
CA ALA A 19 -26.74 45.99 -57.75
C ALA A 19 -25.75 45.40 -58.77
N PRO A 20 -24.44 45.62 -58.61
CA PRO A 20 -23.42 44.99 -59.45
C PRO A 20 -23.57 43.46 -59.46
N ALA A 21 -23.15 42.83 -60.56
CA ALA A 21 -23.14 41.36 -60.66
C ALA A 21 -22.31 40.71 -59.54
N ASP A 22 -21.19 41.34 -59.19
CA ASP A 22 -20.37 41.01 -58.03
C ASP A 22 -20.71 41.97 -56.89
N HIS A 23 -21.60 41.55 -55.99
CA HIS A 23 -21.77 42.18 -54.69
C HIS A 23 -21.58 41.12 -53.61
N SER A 24 -21.06 41.56 -52.47
CA SER A 24 -20.90 40.73 -51.27
C SER A 24 -21.81 41.26 -50.18
N HIS A 25 -22.20 40.35 -49.28
CA HIS A 25 -22.85 40.70 -48.03
C HIS A 25 -21.89 40.41 -46.87
N SER A 26 -21.73 41.37 -45.96
CA SER A 26 -21.02 41.12 -44.70
C SER A 26 -21.98 40.58 -43.64
N LEU A 27 -21.46 40.03 -42.54
CA LEU A 27 -22.32 39.60 -41.41
C LEU A 27 -23.14 40.77 -40.83
N ASP A 28 -22.62 42.00 -40.93
CA ASP A 28 -23.27 43.21 -40.41
C ASP A 28 -24.49 43.63 -41.26
N ASP A 29 -24.61 43.10 -42.49
CA ASP A 29 -25.75 43.34 -43.39
C ASP A 29 -27.04 42.74 -42.81
N VAL A 30 -26.92 41.75 -41.93
CA VAL A 30 -28.05 41.14 -41.21
C VAL A 30 -28.07 41.67 -39.79
N THR A 31 -28.90 42.69 -39.55
CA THR A 31 -29.07 43.31 -38.23
C THR A 31 -29.35 42.25 -37.15
N GLY A 32 -28.47 42.15 -36.16
CA GLY A 32 -28.59 41.22 -35.02
C GLY A 32 -27.93 39.84 -35.20
N LEU A 33 -27.40 39.51 -36.38
CA LEU A 33 -26.77 38.21 -36.63
C LEU A 33 -25.49 38.00 -35.80
N SER A 34 -24.63 39.01 -35.72
CA SER A 34 -23.40 38.96 -34.91
C SER A 34 -23.70 38.71 -33.43
N THR A 35 -24.72 39.37 -32.89
CA THR A 35 -25.19 39.15 -31.50
C THR A 35 -25.76 37.74 -31.30
N ALA A 36 -26.58 37.26 -32.25
CA ALA A 36 -27.15 35.92 -32.18
C ALA A 36 -26.08 34.82 -32.25
N LEU A 37 -25.07 34.98 -33.11
CA LEU A 37 -23.92 34.07 -33.22
C LEU A 37 -23.07 34.09 -31.95
N ASN A 38 -22.75 35.26 -31.42
CA ASN A 38 -22.00 35.41 -30.16
C ASN A 38 -22.74 34.84 -28.95
N GLY A 39 -24.07 34.70 -29.02
CA GLY A 39 -24.90 34.09 -27.99
C GLY A 39 -25.07 32.57 -28.11
N LYS A 40 -24.63 31.93 -29.20
CA LYS A 40 -24.87 30.50 -29.47
C LYS A 40 -23.93 29.54 -28.72
N ALA A 41 -22.92 30.04 -28.01
CA ALA A 41 -22.12 29.23 -27.08
C ALA A 41 -21.49 30.12 -25.99
N PRO A 42 -21.72 29.86 -24.68
CA PRO A 42 -20.97 30.53 -23.62
C PRO A 42 -19.48 30.16 -23.71
N THR A 43 -18.58 31.12 -23.47
CA THR A 43 -17.12 30.89 -23.33
C THR A 43 -16.76 29.92 -22.19
N THR A 44 -17.73 29.57 -21.35
CA THR A 44 -17.61 28.64 -20.23
C THR A 44 -18.81 27.70 -20.19
N HIS A 45 -18.97 26.86 -21.22
CA HIS A 45 -19.76 25.65 -20.99
C HIS A 45 -18.90 24.68 -20.17
N THR A 46 -19.49 24.12 -19.12
CA THR A 46 -18.86 23.12 -18.27
C THR A 46 -19.79 21.93 -18.16
N HIS A 47 -19.21 20.74 -18.01
CA HIS A 47 -19.98 19.54 -17.71
C HIS A 47 -20.06 19.36 -16.20
N ALA A 48 -21.26 19.13 -15.68
CA ALA A 48 -21.46 18.71 -14.30
C ALA A 48 -21.46 17.17 -14.21
N LEU A 49 -21.19 16.61 -13.03
CA LEU A 49 -21.38 15.17 -12.79
C LEU A 49 -22.82 14.72 -13.08
N ALA A 50 -23.79 15.64 -12.98
CA ALA A 50 -25.18 15.42 -13.35
C ALA A 50 -25.40 15.17 -14.85
N ASP A 51 -24.45 15.58 -15.72
CA ASP A 51 -24.52 15.33 -17.16
C ASP A 51 -24.12 13.89 -17.53
N LEU A 52 -23.53 13.16 -16.58
CA LEU A 52 -23.20 11.75 -16.75
C LEU A 52 -24.39 10.87 -16.34
N PRO A 53 -24.65 9.76 -17.06
CA PRO A 53 -25.68 8.81 -16.68
C PRO A 53 -25.21 8.02 -15.45
N VAL A 54 -25.49 8.54 -14.26
CA VAL A 54 -25.11 7.91 -12.99
C VAL A 54 -26.26 7.05 -12.46
N ALA A 55 -25.96 5.84 -12.02
CA ALA A 55 -26.91 4.91 -11.42
C ALA A 55 -27.39 5.43 -10.06
N ASP A 56 -28.67 5.27 -9.77
CA ASP A 56 -29.16 5.48 -8.40
C ASP A 56 -28.59 4.38 -7.47
N PRO A 57 -28.46 4.65 -6.15
CA PRO A 57 -27.91 3.65 -5.22
C PRO A 57 -28.66 2.31 -5.32
N GLY A 58 -27.94 1.24 -5.67
CA GLY A 58 -28.52 -0.09 -5.86
C GLY A 58 -29.10 -0.39 -7.25
N GLU A 59 -29.10 0.56 -8.18
CA GLU A 59 -29.52 0.35 -9.56
C GLU A 59 -28.46 -0.45 -10.35
N SER A 60 -28.88 -1.57 -10.95
CA SER A 60 -28.03 -2.38 -11.82
C SER A 60 -28.34 -2.09 -13.28
N ASN A 61 -27.56 -1.20 -13.90
CA ASN A 61 -27.78 -0.75 -15.27
C ASN A 61 -26.45 -0.73 -16.05
N PRO A 62 -26.29 -1.52 -17.13
CA PRO A 62 -25.02 -1.66 -17.85
C PRO A 62 -24.62 -0.42 -18.66
N THR A 63 -25.49 0.59 -18.79
CA THR A 63 -25.21 1.84 -19.50
C THR A 63 -25.01 3.05 -18.58
N LYS A 64 -25.09 2.85 -17.25
CA LYS A 64 -24.88 3.89 -16.26
C LYS A 64 -23.58 3.67 -15.46
N LEU A 65 -22.94 4.77 -15.07
CA LEU A 65 -21.79 4.79 -14.18
C LEU A 65 -22.24 4.57 -12.73
N VAL A 66 -21.52 3.73 -11.98
CA VAL A 66 -21.79 3.48 -10.56
C VAL A 66 -21.07 4.54 -9.72
N ARG A 67 -21.78 5.17 -8.76
CA ARG A 67 -21.13 6.12 -7.85
C ARG A 67 -20.18 5.40 -6.90
N ALA A 68 -19.12 6.08 -6.47
CA ALA A 68 -18.16 5.54 -5.50
C ALA A 68 -18.79 5.21 -4.14
N ASP A 69 -19.92 5.85 -3.79
CA ASP A 69 -20.70 5.62 -2.58
C ASP A 69 -21.82 4.57 -2.74
N ASP A 70 -21.91 3.86 -3.87
CA ASP A 70 -22.92 2.81 -4.08
C ASP A 70 -22.72 1.65 -3.07
N PRO A 71 -23.75 1.28 -2.30
CA PRO A 71 -23.66 0.22 -1.29
C PRO A 71 -23.30 -1.16 -1.87
N ARG A 72 -23.53 -1.42 -3.16
CA ARG A 72 -23.11 -2.66 -3.83
C ARG A 72 -21.59 -2.79 -3.94
N LEU A 73 -20.86 -1.68 -3.99
CA LEU A 73 -19.39 -1.68 -3.90
C LEU A 73 -18.90 -2.03 -2.49
N SER A 74 -19.74 -1.83 -1.46
CA SER A 74 -19.43 -2.15 -0.06
C SER A 74 -19.77 -3.60 0.31
N ALA A 75 -20.73 -4.23 -0.37
CA ALA A 75 -21.33 -5.49 0.09
C ALA A 75 -20.82 -6.79 -0.59
N GLY A 76 -19.92 -6.74 -1.57
CA GLY A 76 -19.50 -7.94 -2.32
C GLY A 76 -18.03 -7.93 -2.70
N SER A 77 -17.29 -8.93 -2.21
CA SER A 77 -15.83 -9.11 -2.33
C SER A 77 -15.00 -8.17 -1.43
N GLY A 78 -13.93 -8.70 -0.83
CA GLY A 78 -13.09 -8.07 0.20
C GLY A 78 -12.39 -6.75 -0.16
N ALA A 79 -12.82 -6.06 -1.22
CA ALA A 79 -12.47 -4.69 -1.55
C ALA A 79 -13.42 -3.65 -0.90
N GLY A 80 -14.69 -4.00 -0.63
CA GLY A 80 -15.68 -3.08 -0.03
C GLY A 80 -15.45 -2.74 1.45
N ALA A 81 -14.72 -3.60 2.18
CA ALA A 81 -14.26 -3.33 3.54
C ALA A 81 -13.04 -2.38 3.60
N LEU A 82 -12.43 -2.05 2.44
CA LEU A 82 -11.28 -1.15 2.34
C LEU A 82 -11.71 0.32 2.21
N ALA A 83 -12.96 0.61 1.85
CA ALA A 83 -13.50 1.97 1.76
C ALA A 83 -13.81 2.60 3.14
N ALA A 84 -13.88 1.82 4.22
CA ALA A 84 -14.33 2.26 5.55
C ALA A 84 -13.22 2.32 6.64
N GLN A 85 -11.99 1.92 6.34
CA GLN A 85 -10.91 1.88 7.33
C GLN A 85 -10.22 3.24 7.44
N ARG A 86 -10.19 3.82 8.63
CA ARG A 86 -9.57 5.13 8.87
C ARG A 86 -8.06 5.02 8.81
N ASN A 87 -7.52 3.99 9.47
CA ASN A 87 -6.10 3.70 9.43
C ASN A 87 -5.70 2.91 8.19
N LEU A 88 -4.95 3.56 7.29
CA LEU A 88 -4.36 2.94 6.11
C LEU A 88 -3.16 2.04 6.41
N VAL A 89 -2.55 2.19 7.59
CA VAL A 89 -1.42 1.35 8.00
C VAL A 89 -1.93 -0.02 8.40
N VAL A 90 -1.62 -1.02 7.59
CA VAL A 90 -1.82 -2.42 7.98
C VAL A 90 -0.82 -2.78 9.08
N ASN A 91 -1.30 -3.46 10.11
CA ASN A 91 -0.61 -3.81 11.34
C ASN A 91 -0.03 -2.61 12.11
N GLY A 92 -0.60 -1.41 11.97
CA GLY A 92 -0.22 -0.23 12.75
C GLY A 92 -0.47 -0.38 14.26
N CYS A 93 -1.35 -1.31 14.63
CA CYS A 93 -1.58 -1.72 16.03
C CYS A 93 -0.52 -2.69 16.57
N ALA A 94 0.40 -3.18 15.73
CA ALA A 94 1.47 -4.11 16.06
C ALA A 94 1.02 -5.42 16.73
N ARG A 95 -0.18 -5.93 16.41
CA ARG A 95 -0.75 -7.14 17.04
C ARG A 95 -0.49 -8.42 16.24
N VAL A 96 -0.38 -8.34 14.92
CA VAL A 96 -0.20 -9.50 14.05
C VAL A 96 1.28 -9.82 13.92
N SER A 97 1.62 -11.09 14.14
CA SER A 97 3.00 -11.57 14.23
C SER A 97 3.09 -13.03 13.85
N HIS A 98 3.64 -13.31 12.68
CA HIS A 98 3.85 -14.68 12.19
C HIS A 98 5.32 -15.06 12.12
N ARG A 99 6.22 -14.07 12.04
CA ARG A 99 7.66 -14.27 12.06
C ARG A 99 8.22 -14.29 13.48
N PRO A 100 9.35 -14.99 13.70
CA PRO A 100 10.06 -14.91 14.97
C PRO A 100 10.81 -13.57 15.12
N ALA A 101 11.32 -13.32 16.33
CA ALA A 101 12.25 -12.23 16.57
C ALA A 101 13.50 -12.32 15.69
N ALA A 102 14.02 -11.16 15.31
CA ALA A 102 15.20 -11.04 14.46
C ALA A 102 16.29 -10.25 15.19
N ALA A 103 17.56 -10.57 14.92
CA ALA A 103 18.67 -9.72 15.35
C ALA A 103 18.59 -8.35 14.65
N LEU A 104 18.95 -7.29 15.36
CA LEU A 104 19.05 -5.96 14.76
C LEU A 104 20.23 -5.93 13.77
N ALA A 105 19.98 -5.48 12.54
CA ALA A 105 21.01 -5.39 11.50
C ALA A 105 21.03 -4.02 10.81
N ALA A 106 22.07 -3.81 9.99
CA ALA A 106 22.28 -2.58 9.22
C ALA A 106 21.47 -2.52 7.92
N THR A 107 21.00 -3.67 7.45
CA THR A 107 20.10 -3.80 6.29
C THR A 107 18.65 -3.77 6.75
N TRP A 108 17.70 -3.56 5.84
CA TRP A 108 16.28 -3.70 6.21
C TRP A 108 15.95 -5.18 6.46
N GLN A 109 15.49 -5.50 7.66
CA GLN A 109 15.00 -6.83 8.02
C GLN A 109 13.58 -6.78 8.59
N PRO A 110 12.76 -7.81 8.39
CA PRO A 110 11.52 -7.96 9.14
C PRO A 110 11.82 -8.30 10.62
N GLY A 111 10.84 -8.08 11.48
CA GLY A 111 10.84 -8.60 12.85
C GLY A 111 9.56 -9.39 13.14
N GLU A 112 9.22 -9.54 14.42
CA GLU A 112 7.97 -10.20 14.83
C GLU A 112 6.71 -9.43 14.40
N VAL A 113 6.75 -8.09 14.36
CA VAL A 113 5.61 -7.30 13.90
C VAL A 113 5.57 -7.33 12.37
N ASP A 114 4.60 -8.04 11.81
CA ASP A 114 4.53 -8.27 10.36
C ASP A 114 4.34 -6.97 9.57
N LEU A 115 4.82 -6.96 8.32
CA LEU A 115 4.87 -5.83 7.36
C LEU A 115 5.82 -4.67 7.75
N TRP A 116 6.19 -4.58 9.02
CA TRP A 116 7.18 -3.63 9.48
C TRP A 116 8.59 -4.18 9.28
N GLN A 117 9.45 -3.35 8.71
CA GLN A 117 10.87 -3.62 8.58
C GLN A 117 11.64 -2.64 9.44
N VAL A 118 12.76 -3.13 9.98
CA VAL A 118 13.63 -2.36 10.85
C VAL A 118 15.05 -2.43 10.31
N ARG A 119 15.83 -1.39 10.53
CA ARG A 119 17.30 -1.41 10.40
C ARG A 119 17.89 -0.44 11.41
N ALA A 120 19.20 -0.52 11.62
CA ALA A 120 19.93 0.48 12.38
C ALA A 120 21.19 0.97 11.68
N ASP A 121 21.44 2.26 11.79
CA ASP A 121 22.71 2.89 11.44
C ASP A 121 23.68 2.84 12.64
N GLY A 122 24.95 3.19 12.42
CA GLY A 122 25.97 3.19 13.48
C GLY A 122 26.51 1.79 13.84
N SER A 123 26.58 0.86 12.89
CA SER A 123 27.19 -0.47 13.09
C SER A 123 26.57 -1.26 14.27
N PRO A 124 25.30 -1.71 14.16
CA PRO A 124 24.64 -2.45 15.23
C PRO A 124 25.40 -3.71 15.62
N SER A 125 25.74 -3.84 16.91
CA SER A 125 26.47 -4.99 17.46
C SER A 125 25.64 -5.84 18.43
N ALA A 126 24.52 -5.30 18.91
CA ALA A 126 23.52 -6.03 19.68
C ALA A 126 22.14 -5.41 19.45
N GLY A 127 21.11 -6.18 19.73
CA GLY A 127 19.72 -5.76 19.67
C GLY A 127 18.82 -6.82 19.07
N THR A 128 17.56 -6.82 19.48
CA THR A 128 16.55 -7.75 18.96
C THR A 128 15.30 -6.98 18.56
N VAL A 129 14.87 -7.18 17.32
CA VAL A 129 13.62 -6.66 16.77
C VAL A 129 12.51 -7.67 17.06
N LYS A 130 11.57 -7.28 17.92
CA LYS A 130 10.47 -8.15 18.37
C LYS A 130 9.20 -7.35 18.63
N ARG A 131 8.15 -8.04 19.08
CA ARG A 131 6.88 -7.42 19.48
C ARG A 131 6.84 -7.29 21.00
N ALA A 132 6.57 -6.09 21.49
CA ALA A 132 6.21 -5.89 22.89
C ALA A 132 4.71 -6.17 23.09
N THR A 133 4.34 -6.72 24.25
CA THR A 133 2.95 -6.92 24.68
C THR A 133 2.76 -6.37 26.09
N GLY A 134 1.53 -6.05 26.49
CA GLY A 134 1.23 -5.45 27.79
C GLY A 134 1.60 -3.96 27.92
N VAL A 135 1.86 -3.27 26.81
CA VAL A 135 2.32 -1.86 26.80
C VAL A 135 1.16 -0.86 26.64
N PHE A 136 0.15 -0.93 27.52
CA PHE A 136 -1.07 -0.10 27.42
C PHE A 136 -0.82 1.40 27.58
N SER A 137 0.23 1.79 28.31
CA SER A 137 0.63 3.20 28.45
C SER A 137 1.12 3.80 27.12
N LEU A 138 1.71 2.95 26.26
CA LEU A 138 2.26 3.35 24.97
C LEU A 138 1.25 3.14 23.83
N SER A 139 0.42 2.10 23.87
CA SER A 139 -0.48 1.81 22.76
C SER A 139 -1.81 1.25 23.26
N PRO A 140 -2.96 1.75 22.76
CA PRO A 140 -4.27 1.17 23.07
C PRO A 140 -4.39 -0.32 22.68
N SER A 141 -3.59 -0.77 21.71
CA SER A 141 -3.52 -2.18 21.30
C SER A 141 -2.79 -3.08 22.29
N SER A 142 -2.17 -2.50 23.33
CA SER A 142 -1.21 -3.14 24.26
C SER A 142 0.02 -3.74 23.58
N ALA A 143 0.26 -3.45 22.30
CA ALA A 143 1.36 -3.98 21.53
C ALA A 143 2.12 -2.86 20.78
N ALA A 144 3.40 -3.09 20.56
CA ALA A 144 4.29 -2.17 19.86
C ALA A 144 5.43 -2.91 19.16
N CYS A 145 6.00 -2.31 18.13
CA CYS A 145 7.30 -2.72 17.60
C CYS A 145 8.37 -2.32 18.62
N LEU A 146 9.24 -3.28 18.99
CA LEU A 146 10.29 -3.10 19.97
C LEU A 146 11.65 -3.46 19.36
N VAL A 147 12.60 -2.55 19.49
CA VAL A 147 14.02 -2.89 19.42
C VAL A 147 14.55 -2.96 20.85
N GLN A 148 14.80 -4.18 21.33
CA GLN A 148 15.26 -4.44 22.68
C GLN A 148 16.79 -4.49 22.71
N GLY A 149 17.41 -3.79 23.67
CA GLY A 149 18.83 -3.94 23.97
C GLY A 149 19.77 -3.54 22.84
N ALA A 150 19.42 -2.52 22.06
CA ALA A 150 20.25 -2.02 20.96
C ALA A 150 21.58 -1.46 21.45
N THR A 151 22.66 -1.88 20.79
CA THR A 151 23.99 -1.31 20.94
C THR A 151 24.48 -0.81 19.59
N LEU A 152 24.63 0.51 19.48
CA LEU A 152 25.01 1.22 18.26
C LEU A 152 26.21 2.14 18.55
N GLY A 153 27.10 2.27 17.58
CA GLY A 153 28.21 3.22 17.57
C GLY A 153 27.80 4.64 17.16
N SER A 154 28.79 5.46 16.82
CA SER A 154 28.60 6.87 16.44
C SER A 154 27.64 7.02 15.25
N GLY A 155 26.72 7.99 15.33
CA GLY A 155 25.69 8.19 14.31
C GLY A 155 24.57 7.15 14.35
N GLY A 156 24.45 6.39 15.44
CA GLY A 156 23.40 5.39 15.62
C GLY A 156 22.00 5.97 15.44
N ALA A 157 21.19 5.27 14.66
CA ALA A 157 19.78 5.56 14.47
C ALA A 157 19.03 4.26 14.23
N ILE A 158 17.79 4.18 14.68
CA ILE A 158 16.90 3.05 14.38
C ILE A 158 15.82 3.54 13.43
N HIS A 159 15.59 2.79 12.37
CA HIS A 159 14.58 3.11 11.37
C HIS A 159 13.54 2.01 11.32
N TRP A 160 12.27 2.40 11.32
CA TRP A 160 11.13 1.56 11.01
C TRP A 160 10.57 1.98 9.67
N ARG A 161 10.19 1.00 8.85
CA ARG A 161 9.56 1.21 7.55
C ARG A 161 8.36 0.31 7.37
N LEU A 162 7.32 0.88 6.78
CA LEU A 162 6.21 0.15 6.18
C LEU A 162 5.86 0.78 4.84
N ARG A 163 5.38 -0.04 3.90
CA ARG A 163 4.99 0.37 2.56
C ARG A 163 3.53 0.04 2.31
N LEU A 164 2.84 0.95 1.63
CA LEU A 164 1.44 0.85 1.26
C LEU A 164 1.36 0.70 -0.25
N GLU A 165 0.44 -0.15 -0.70
CA GLU A 165 0.20 -0.40 -2.12
C GLU A 165 -0.34 0.85 -2.83
N ALA A 166 -0.07 0.95 -4.12
CA ALA A 166 -0.58 1.99 -5.02
C ALA A 166 -2.11 2.16 -4.89
N VAL A 167 -2.83 1.03 -4.79
CA VAL A 167 -4.29 1.01 -4.65
C VAL A 167 -4.77 1.63 -3.33
N ASP A 168 -4.04 1.41 -2.24
CA ASP A 168 -4.39 1.99 -0.93
C ASP A 168 -4.01 3.47 -0.88
N ALA A 169 -2.88 3.84 -1.49
CA ALA A 169 -2.38 5.20 -1.57
C ALA A 169 -3.29 6.13 -2.40
N LEU A 170 -4.04 5.59 -3.38
CA LEU A 170 -4.99 6.36 -4.20
C LEU A 170 -6.03 7.10 -3.33
N ARG A 171 -6.34 6.59 -2.15
CA ARG A 171 -7.30 7.20 -1.20
C ARG A 171 -6.87 8.57 -0.68
N LEU A 172 -5.57 8.89 -0.73
CA LEU A 172 -5.04 10.16 -0.24
C LEU A 172 -4.72 11.15 -1.36
N ARG A 173 -4.88 10.76 -2.62
CA ARG A 173 -4.40 11.52 -3.78
C ARG A 173 -4.93 12.96 -3.76
N HIS A 174 -4.00 13.92 -3.86
CA HIS A 174 -4.30 15.36 -3.81
C HIS A 174 -5.20 15.77 -2.64
N SER A 175 -5.01 15.12 -1.49
CA SER A 175 -5.79 15.33 -0.27
C SER A 175 -4.86 15.47 0.94
N PRO A 176 -5.32 16.18 1.99
CA PRO A 176 -4.60 16.21 3.25
C PRO A 176 -4.56 14.83 3.92
N ALA A 177 -3.47 14.58 4.65
CA ALA A 177 -3.30 13.38 5.46
C ALA A 177 -2.51 13.67 6.74
N VAL A 178 -2.63 12.77 7.71
CA VAL A 178 -1.86 12.82 8.95
C VAL A 178 -1.29 11.45 9.25
N LEU A 179 0.03 11.41 9.45
CA LEU A 179 0.75 10.25 9.98
C LEU A 179 0.98 10.48 11.47
N SER A 180 0.48 9.58 12.29
CA SER A 180 0.68 9.60 13.74
C SER A 180 1.27 8.28 14.25
N ALA A 181 1.97 8.36 15.37
CA ALA A 181 2.49 7.22 16.11
C ALA A 181 2.73 7.62 17.57
N ARG A 182 3.03 6.66 18.44
CA ARG A 182 3.55 6.93 19.78
C ARG A 182 4.88 6.21 19.96
N ALA A 183 5.84 6.93 20.54
CA ALA A 183 7.19 6.44 20.75
C ALA A 183 7.61 6.52 22.21
N TYR A 184 8.53 5.64 22.58
CA TYR A 184 9.24 5.63 23.85
C TYR A 184 10.66 5.11 23.64
N HIS A 185 11.61 5.60 24.42
CA HIS A 185 12.96 5.06 24.48
C HIS A 185 13.63 5.32 25.83
N ASP A 186 14.65 4.54 26.15
CA ASP A 186 15.39 4.65 27.42
C ASP A 186 16.85 5.14 27.23
N CYS A 187 17.13 5.91 26.18
CA CYS A 187 18.50 6.26 25.77
C CYS A 187 19.31 7.12 26.75
N GLY A 188 18.72 7.59 27.86
CA GLY A 188 19.40 8.45 28.85
C GLY A 188 19.60 9.90 28.40
N GLN A 189 18.98 10.30 27.28
CA GLN A 189 19.04 11.65 26.70
C GLN A 189 17.80 11.90 25.86
N ILE A 190 17.50 13.17 25.55
CA ILE A 190 16.45 13.52 24.57
C ILE A 190 16.98 13.18 23.18
N ILE A 191 16.16 12.52 22.34
CA ILE A 191 16.54 12.20 20.96
C ILE A 191 15.48 12.68 19.97
N GLY A 192 15.91 12.95 18.74
CA GLY A 192 15.01 13.31 17.64
C GLY A 192 14.32 12.07 17.06
N TRP A 193 13.00 12.14 16.92
CA TRP A 193 12.21 11.17 16.17
C TRP A 193 11.68 11.82 14.90
N THR A 194 12.15 11.34 13.75
CA THR A 194 11.77 11.87 12.43
C THR A 194 10.72 10.98 11.78
N LEU A 195 9.58 11.55 11.43
CA LEU A 195 8.55 10.92 10.60
C LEU A 195 8.74 11.40 9.17
N THR A 196 8.66 10.47 8.22
CA THR A 196 8.75 10.77 6.79
C THR A 196 7.69 9.97 6.05
N LEU A 197 6.88 10.68 5.26
CA LEU A 197 6.02 10.10 4.25
C LEU A 197 6.66 10.33 2.88
N ALA A 198 6.86 9.26 2.12
CA ALA A 198 7.44 9.32 0.79
C ALA A 198 6.60 8.53 -0.20
N ARG A 199 6.72 8.88 -1.48
CA ARG A 199 6.07 8.24 -2.62
C ARG A 199 7.01 7.27 -3.32
N ALA A 200 6.48 6.17 -3.83
CA ALA A 200 7.20 5.23 -4.71
C ALA A 200 7.45 5.82 -6.12
N GLY A 201 8.60 5.53 -6.73
CA GLY A 201 8.91 6.03 -8.08
C GLY A 201 8.07 5.41 -9.21
N SER A 202 7.47 4.25 -8.96
CA SER A 202 6.61 3.51 -9.90
C SER A 202 5.59 2.70 -9.10
N PRO A 203 4.42 2.33 -9.66
CA PRO A 203 3.40 1.55 -8.94
C PRO A 203 4.00 0.35 -8.21
N ASP A 204 3.84 0.32 -6.89
CA ASP A 204 4.29 -0.75 -5.99
C ASP A 204 5.80 -1.03 -6.02
N SER A 205 6.61 -0.08 -6.50
CA SER A 205 8.07 -0.22 -6.64
C SER A 205 8.81 0.90 -5.92
N PHE A 206 9.52 0.52 -4.86
CA PHE A 206 10.22 1.43 -3.95
C PHE A 206 11.74 1.45 -4.18
N THR A 207 12.19 1.06 -5.38
CA THR A 207 13.61 1.17 -5.79
C THR A 207 14.08 2.63 -5.73
N SER A 208 13.18 3.57 -6.03
CA SER A 208 13.34 4.99 -5.74
C SER A 208 12.13 5.49 -4.95
N VAL A 209 12.37 6.45 -4.07
CA VAL A 209 11.32 7.12 -3.30
C VAL A 209 11.53 8.63 -3.32
N SER A 210 10.44 9.39 -3.30
CA SER A 210 10.46 10.86 -3.22
C SER A 210 9.70 11.32 -1.98
N THR A 211 10.36 12.05 -1.09
CA THR A 211 9.73 12.58 0.12
C THR A 211 8.57 13.50 -0.23
N ILE A 212 7.42 13.27 0.40
CA ILE A 212 6.24 14.14 0.36
C ILE A 212 6.31 15.14 1.51
N ALA A 213 6.50 14.63 2.73
CA ALA A 213 6.55 15.44 3.94
C ALA A 213 7.42 14.77 5.00
N THR A 214 7.98 15.58 5.88
CA THR A 214 8.78 15.12 7.01
C THR A 214 8.70 16.09 8.18
N THR A 215 8.83 15.56 9.39
CA THR A 215 8.92 16.34 10.62
C THR A 215 9.80 15.62 11.62
N THR A 216 10.41 16.37 12.55
CA THR A 216 11.20 15.82 13.65
C THR A 216 10.65 16.33 14.97
N ILE A 217 10.40 15.40 15.89
CA ILE A 217 9.85 15.65 17.22
C ILE A 217 10.88 15.21 18.25
N SER A 218 11.13 16.04 19.26
CA SER A 218 12.02 15.68 20.37
C SER A 218 11.27 14.79 21.35
N VAL A 219 11.80 13.59 21.60
CA VAL A 219 11.24 12.64 22.55
C VAL A 219 12.13 12.59 23.79
N PRO A 220 11.61 12.90 24.98
CA PRO A 220 12.36 12.76 26.22
C PRO A 220 12.67 11.31 26.56
N HIS A 221 13.79 11.11 27.27
CA HIS A 221 14.11 9.83 27.89
C HIS A 221 12.97 9.37 28.81
N ASP A 222 12.62 8.08 28.75
CA ASP A 222 11.67 7.42 29.64
C ASP A 222 10.26 8.07 29.59
N SER A 223 9.87 8.52 28.40
CA SER A 223 8.58 9.18 28.19
C SER A 223 7.86 8.65 26.95
N ASN A 224 6.59 8.33 27.12
CA ASN A 224 5.68 8.11 26.00
C ASN A 224 5.36 9.46 25.35
N THR A 225 5.63 9.58 24.04
CA THR A 225 5.45 10.84 23.30
C THR A 225 4.69 10.59 22.01
N ASP A 226 3.65 11.40 21.76
CA ASP A 226 2.91 11.39 20.51
C ASP A 226 3.76 12.02 19.40
N LEU A 227 3.81 11.32 18.28
CA LEU A 227 4.47 11.75 17.06
C LEU A 227 3.40 12.06 16.02
N VAL A 228 3.44 13.26 15.43
CA VAL A 228 2.45 13.69 14.42
C VAL A 228 3.16 14.41 13.29
N LEU A 229 2.96 13.92 12.07
CA LEU A 229 3.30 14.56 10.80
C LEU A 229 2.01 14.95 10.09
N ALA A 230 1.74 16.25 10.01
CA ALA A 230 0.69 16.79 9.14
C ALA A 230 1.21 16.87 7.70
N VAL A 231 0.40 16.42 6.75
CA VAL A 231 0.69 16.44 5.31
C VAL A 231 -0.43 17.23 4.63
N PRO A 232 -0.24 18.53 4.36
CA PRO A 232 -1.30 19.38 3.81
C PRO A 232 -1.84 18.90 2.47
N ASP A 233 -0.97 18.30 1.65
CA ASP A 233 -1.33 17.68 0.39
C ASP A 233 -0.36 16.53 0.12
N THR A 234 -0.90 15.32 -0.06
CA THR A 234 -0.06 14.17 -0.41
C THR A 234 0.35 14.15 -1.88
N GLY A 235 -0.29 14.94 -2.76
CA GLY A 235 -0.03 15.02 -4.19
C GLY A 235 -0.38 13.75 -4.96
N ALA A 236 0.32 13.47 -6.06
CA ALA A 236 0.09 12.32 -6.94
C ALA A 236 0.59 10.98 -6.34
N CYS A 237 0.10 10.56 -5.18
CA CYS A 237 0.59 9.39 -4.42
C CYS A 237 0.12 8.03 -4.95
N GLU A 238 -0.53 7.97 -6.10
CA GLU A 238 -1.08 6.75 -6.71
C GLU A 238 -0.06 5.64 -7.04
N THR A 239 1.24 5.88 -6.92
CA THR A 239 2.29 4.86 -7.12
C THR A 239 2.59 4.04 -5.87
N GLY A 240 2.09 4.44 -4.70
CA GLY A 240 2.36 3.79 -3.41
C GLY A 240 3.07 4.73 -2.43
N LEU A 241 2.95 4.42 -1.14
CA LEU A 241 3.49 5.24 -0.05
C LEU A 241 4.47 4.45 0.81
N GLN A 242 5.52 5.12 1.27
CA GLN A 242 6.46 4.60 2.25
C GLN A 242 6.41 5.49 3.49
N ILE A 243 6.17 4.86 4.63
CA ILE A 243 6.34 5.46 5.93
C ILE A 243 7.72 5.07 6.43
N THR A 244 8.51 6.06 6.85
CA THR A 244 9.74 5.85 7.60
C THR A 244 9.68 6.62 8.90
N ILE A 245 9.96 5.96 10.02
CA ILE A 245 10.08 6.58 11.34
C ILE A 245 11.50 6.31 11.83
N THR A 246 12.22 7.35 12.27
CA THR A 246 13.64 7.24 12.64
C THR A 246 13.86 7.80 14.03
N ALA A 247 14.47 7.03 14.92
CA ALA A 247 14.96 7.48 16.22
C ALA A 247 16.48 7.72 16.13
N ALA A 248 16.91 8.99 16.13
CA ALA A 248 18.32 9.37 16.01
C ALA A 248 18.99 9.40 17.39
N CYS A 249 19.48 8.24 17.85
CA CYS A 249 19.95 8.07 19.22
C CYS A 249 21.46 8.30 19.44
N GLY A 250 22.24 8.43 18.38
CA GLY A 250 23.70 8.43 18.47
C GLY A 250 24.22 7.09 19.02
N ALA A 251 25.39 7.13 19.65
CA ALA A 251 25.97 5.94 20.27
C ALA A 251 25.17 5.55 21.52
N VAL A 252 24.75 4.28 21.58
CA VAL A 252 23.97 3.73 22.70
C VAL A 252 24.43 2.30 23.00
N SER A 253 24.23 1.84 24.23
CA SER A 253 24.52 0.47 24.65
C SER A 253 23.37 -0.09 25.47
N GLY A 254 22.83 -1.23 25.02
CA GLY A 254 21.75 -1.95 25.69
C GLY A 254 20.42 -1.21 25.80
N ARG A 255 20.12 -0.26 24.90
CA ARG A 255 18.94 0.63 24.99
C ARG A 255 17.73 0.13 24.21
N TRP A 256 16.54 0.45 24.68
CA TRP A 256 15.26 -0.07 24.21
C TRP A 256 14.46 1.05 23.53
N PHE A 257 13.79 0.71 22.44
CA PHE A 257 13.03 1.64 21.63
C PHE A 257 11.70 1.01 21.25
N TYR A 258 10.62 1.75 21.49
CA TYR A 258 9.27 1.28 21.24
C TYR A 258 8.57 2.23 20.27
N LEU A 259 7.85 1.64 19.33
CA LEU A 259 7.01 2.35 18.37
C LEU A 259 5.65 1.64 18.30
N GLY A 260 4.59 2.36 18.66
CA GLY A 260 3.23 1.83 18.72
C GLY A 260 2.21 2.81 18.18
N ALA A 261 0.94 2.39 18.17
CA ALA A 261 -0.20 3.20 17.75
C ALA A 261 0.00 3.95 16.42
N ILE A 262 0.55 3.27 15.41
CA ILE A 262 0.87 3.90 14.13
C ILE A 262 -0.40 4.00 13.27
N GLN A 263 -0.68 5.20 12.77
CA GLN A 263 -1.82 5.47 11.92
C GLN A 263 -1.49 6.46 10.80
N LEU A 264 -1.95 6.15 9.59
CA LEU A 264 -2.02 7.10 8.48
C LEU A 264 -3.50 7.24 8.12
N GLU A 265 -4.03 8.45 8.18
CA GLU A 265 -5.44 8.74 7.89
C GLU A 265 -5.56 9.99 7.03
N ALA A 266 -6.68 10.10 6.31
CA ALA A 266 -7.03 11.29 5.55
C ALA A 266 -7.47 12.42 6.50
N GLY A 267 -7.18 13.67 6.10
CA GLY A 267 -7.48 14.87 6.88
C GLY A 267 -6.29 15.44 7.64
N ASP A 268 -6.54 16.52 8.38
CA ASP A 268 -5.49 17.37 8.96
C ASP A 268 -5.22 17.12 10.46
N THR A 269 -6.00 16.24 11.10
CA THR A 269 -5.97 16.05 12.56
C THR A 269 -5.79 14.59 12.91
N ALA A 270 -4.73 14.29 13.67
CA ALA A 270 -4.50 12.95 14.20
C ALA A 270 -5.63 12.57 15.16
N THR A 271 -6.27 11.44 14.90
CA THR A 271 -7.27 10.86 15.80
C THR A 271 -6.68 9.72 16.61
N ALA A 272 -7.44 9.22 17.58
CA ALA A 272 -7.04 8.01 18.30
C ALA A 272 -6.88 6.83 17.32
N LEU A 273 -5.97 5.91 17.65
CA LEU A 273 -5.73 4.70 16.85
C LEU A 273 -7.03 3.97 16.56
N ASP A 274 -7.34 3.79 15.27
CA ASP A 274 -8.41 2.93 14.78
C ASP A 274 -8.03 1.46 15.01
N LEU A 275 -8.39 0.96 16.19
CA LEU A 275 -8.09 -0.42 16.59
C LEU A 275 -9.09 -1.38 15.96
N ARG A 276 -8.74 -1.90 14.79
CA ARG A 276 -9.55 -2.89 14.07
C ARG A 276 -9.66 -4.22 14.83
N PRO A 277 -10.77 -4.99 14.63
CA PRO A 277 -10.85 -6.36 15.10
C PRO A 277 -9.68 -7.21 14.59
N ILE A 278 -9.15 -8.10 15.43
CA ILE A 278 -7.93 -8.85 15.11
C ILE A 278 -8.08 -9.75 13.86
N ALA A 279 -9.28 -10.27 13.61
CA ALA A 279 -9.54 -11.08 12.42
C ALA A 279 -9.44 -10.26 11.13
N LEU A 280 -9.93 -9.02 11.14
CA LEU A 280 -9.80 -8.11 10.01
C LEU A 280 -8.34 -7.70 9.80
N GLU A 281 -7.65 -7.34 10.88
CA GLU A 281 -6.22 -7.00 10.85
C GLU A 281 -5.39 -8.14 10.24
N MET A 282 -5.65 -9.38 10.67
CA MET A 282 -4.98 -10.56 10.16
C MET A 282 -5.27 -10.82 8.68
N ALA A 283 -6.52 -10.62 8.24
CA ALA A 283 -6.89 -10.77 6.83
C ALA A 283 -6.16 -9.74 5.93
N LEU A 284 -6.01 -8.50 6.39
CA LEU A 284 -5.25 -7.47 5.68
C LEU A 284 -3.77 -7.83 5.59
N VAL A 285 -3.17 -8.30 6.70
CA VAL A 285 -1.79 -8.79 6.69
C VAL A 285 -1.62 -9.96 5.72
N HIS A 286 -2.56 -10.92 5.72
CA HIS A 286 -2.51 -12.12 4.86
C HIS A 286 -2.57 -11.84 3.36
N ARG A 287 -2.98 -10.64 2.93
CA ARG A 287 -2.87 -10.19 1.54
C ARG A 287 -1.41 -10.07 1.08
N GLN A 288 -0.50 -9.72 1.99
CA GLN A 288 0.93 -9.49 1.72
C GLN A 288 1.85 -10.51 2.38
N LEU A 289 1.49 -11.02 3.55
CA LEU A 289 2.30 -11.97 4.30
C LEU A 289 1.40 -12.97 5.00
N ARG A 290 1.61 -14.26 4.72
CA ARG A 290 0.79 -15.30 5.32
C ARG A 290 1.60 -16.54 5.69
N PRO A 291 1.34 -17.15 6.86
CA PRO A 291 1.79 -18.50 7.12
C PRO A 291 1.00 -19.47 6.25
N ILE A 292 1.65 -20.54 5.83
CA ILE A 292 1.00 -21.68 5.20
C ILE A 292 0.49 -22.58 6.31
N ALA A 293 -0.84 -22.73 6.37
CA ALA A 293 -1.51 -23.51 7.42
C ALA A 293 -1.28 -25.02 7.24
N THR A 294 -1.30 -25.49 5.99
CA THR A 294 -1.05 -26.88 5.64
C THR A 294 -0.50 -26.96 4.23
N ALA A 295 0.30 -28.00 3.98
CA ALA A 295 0.75 -28.40 2.67
C ALA A 295 0.77 -29.93 2.64
N PHE A 296 0.40 -30.51 1.51
CA PHE A 296 0.34 -31.95 1.33
C PHE A 296 1.20 -32.35 0.15
N GLY A 297 1.71 -33.57 0.16
CA GLY A 297 2.63 -33.99 -0.89
C GLY A 297 2.98 -35.44 -0.79
N ARG A 298 4.10 -35.78 -1.43
CA ARG A 298 4.66 -37.14 -1.41
C ARG A 298 6.17 -37.11 -1.28
N ALA A 299 6.72 -38.15 -0.69
CA ALA A 299 8.15 -38.44 -0.76
C ALA A 299 8.53 -38.87 -2.18
N ASN A 300 9.51 -38.20 -2.77
CA ASN A 300 10.07 -38.60 -4.06
C ASN A 300 11.18 -39.65 -3.86
N SER A 301 11.91 -39.55 -2.75
CA SER A 301 12.98 -40.47 -2.35
C SER A 301 13.08 -40.56 -0.83
N GLY A 302 14.14 -41.20 -0.32
CA GLY A 302 14.41 -41.27 1.11
C GLY A 302 14.78 -39.95 1.78
N THR A 303 15.02 -38.88 1.03
CA THR A 303 15.53 -37.60 1.56
C THR A 303 14.83 -36.35 1.06
N ASN A 304 13.93 -36.47 0.08
CA ASN A 304 13.19 -35.34 -0.48
C ASN A 304 11.72 -35.63 -0.73
N ILE A 305 10.95 -34.56 -0.74
CA ILE A 305 9.50 -34.56 -0.95
C ILE A 305 9.15 -33.50 -1.99
N GLN A 306 7.97 -33.62 -2.56
CA GLN A 306 7.31 -32.53 -3.27
C GLN A 306 6.01 -32.21 -2.55
N LEU A 307 5.84 -30.95 -2.15
CA LEU A 307 4.64 -30.42 -1.51
C LEU A 307 3.84 -29.57 -2.50
N THR A 308 2.54 -29.77 -2.55
CA THR A 308 1.58 -28.82 -3.11
C THR A 308 1.15 -27.88 -2.00
N VAL A 309 1.40 -26.59 -2.22
CA VAL A 309 1.01 -25.52 -1.31
C VAL A 309 -0.10 -24.74 -2.00
N ASN A 310 -1.27 -24.73 -1.37
CA ASN A 310 -2.41 -23.93 -1.82
C ASN A 310 -2.83 -23.00 -0.69
N HIS A 311 -3.11 -21.76 -1.05
CA HIS A 311 -3.42 -20.74 -0.09
C HIS A 311 -4.30 -19.66 -0.75
N PRO A 312 -5.29 -19.06 -0.06
CA PRO A 312 -6.04 -17.93 -0.61
C PRO A 312 -5.13 -16.89 -1.28
N GLY A 313 -5.53 -16.37 -2.43
CA GLY A 313 -4.71 -15.50 -3.25
C GLY A 313 -4.04 -14.35 -2.49
N MET A 314 -2.80 -14.05 -2.85
CA MET A 314 -2.02 -12.91 -2.37
C MET A 314 -2.02 -11.77 -3.39
N ARG A 315 -1.51 -10.59 -3.00
CA ARG A 315 -1.45 -9.43 -3.91
C ARG A 315 -0.73 -9.74 -5.23
N VAL A 316 0.35 -10.54 -5.16
CA VAL A 316 1.15 -11.02 -6.29
C VAL A 316 1.73 -12.40 -5.95
N ALA A 317 2.30 -13.09 -6.94
CA ALA A 317 3.03 -14.33 -6.73
C ALA A 317 4.14 -14.14 -5.66
N PRO A 318 4.04 -14.77 -4.48
CA PRO A 318 4.89 -14.46 -3.34
C PRO A 318 6.27 -15.14 -3.44
N ALA A 319 7.24 -14.59 -2.73
CA ALA A 319 8.43 -15.33 -2.33
C ALA A 319 8.09 -16.21 -1.12
N TYR A 320 8.74 -17.36 -0.98
CA TYR A 320 8.49 -18.26 0.14
C TYR A 320 9.74 -18.37 1.01
N GLN A 321 9.51 -18.42 2.32
CA GLN A 321 10.57 -18.50 3.33
C GLN A 321 10.15 -19.47 4.42
N VAL A 322 11.12 -19.98 5.17
CA VAL A 322 10.89 -20.86 6.31
C VAL A 322 11.40 -20.21 7.59
N THR A 323 10.67 -20.34 8.68
CA THR A 323 11.09 -19.80 9.99
C THR A 323 12.02 -20.74 10.77
N GLY A 324 12.33 -21.91 10.21
CA GLY A 324 13.10 -22.97 10.85
C GLY A 324 13.02 -24.25 10.02
N THR A 325 13.59 -25.35 10.53
CA THR A 325 13.52 -26.68 9.90
C THR A 325 12.08 -27.15 9.83
N LEU A 326 11.62 -27.58 8.66
CA LEU A 326 10.25 -28.05 8.49
C LEU A 326 10.10 -29.47 9.04
N THR A 327 8.94 -29.76 9.63
CA THR A 327 8.56 -31.09 10.09
C THR A 327 7.34 -31.57 9.32
N ILE A 328 7.45 -32.75 8.72
CA ILE A 328 6.37 -33.43 8.02
C ILE A 328 5.98 -34.71 8.77
N THR A 329 4.79 -35.22 8.50
CA THR A 329 4.31 -36.51 9.00
C THR A 329 3.75 -37.33 7.86
N ASP A 330 3.92 -38.65 7.92
CA ASP A 330 3.18 -39.60 7.06
C ASP A 330 1.78 -39.93 7.62
N MET A 331 1.42 -39.32 8.76
CA MET A 331 0.16 -39.50 9.51
C MET A 331 -0.07 -40.91 10.08
N VAL A 332 0.92 -41.81 9.96
CA VAL A 332 0.76 -43.22 10.36
C VAL A 332 1.91 -43.67 11.24
N THR A 333 3.15 -43.43 10.82
CA THR A 333 4.34 -44.07 11.39
C THR A 333 5.19 -43.08 12.19
N ALA A 334 5.47 -41.89 11.62
CA ALA A 334 6.48 -41.02 12.18
C ALA A 334 6.37 -39.55 11.73
N ASN A 335 7.11 -38.70 12.46
CA ASN A 335 7.42 -37.34 12.07
C ASN A 335 8.86 -37.28 11.55
N TYR A 336 9.07 -36.54 10.46
CA TYR A 336 10.37 -36.36 9.82
C TYR A 336 10.70 -34.87 9.83
N THR A 337 11.86 -34.52 10.39
CA THR A 337 12.31 -33.12 10.47
C THR A 337 13.51 -32.92 9.57
N GLN A 338 13.55 -31.80 8.85
CA GLN A 338 14.71 -31.46 8.03
C GLN A 338 15.98 -31.28 8.87
N ALA A 339 17.12 -31.69 8.32
CA ALA A 339 18.43 -31.44 8.91
C ALA A 339 18.82 -29.96 8.86
N SER A 340 18.35 -29.21 7.87
CA SER A 340 18.55 -27.76 7.74
C SER A 340 17.30 -27.10 7.16
N SER A 341 17.04 -25.85 7.59
CA SER A 341 15.88 -25.09 7.14
C SER A 341 16.06 -24.68 5.68
N GLY A 342 15.15 -25.07 4.81
CA GLY A 342 15.15 -24.61 3.43
C GLY A 342 14.04 -25.20 2.59
N ILE A 343 13.73 -24.50 1.50
CA ILE A 343 12.93 -25.00 0.40
C ILE A 343 13.80 -24.94 -0.86
N GLY A 344 13.64 -25.93 -1.72
CA GLY A 344 14.30 -25.99 -3.02
C GLY A 344 13.50 -25.24 -4.08
N SER A 345 13.48 -25.79 -5.28
CA SER A 345 12.77 -25.21 -6.42
C SER A 345 11.26 -25.12 -6.19
N ILE A 346 10.67 -24.04 -6.69
CA ILE A 346 9.21 -23.83 -6.69
C ILE A 346 8.74 -23.83 -8.14
N HIS A 347 7.83 -24.75 -8.46
CA HIS A 347 7.18 -24.88 -9.75
C HIS A 347 5.78 -24.28 -9.68
N GLU A 348 5.26 -23.81 -10.82
CA GLU A 348 3.89 -23.29 -10.94
C GLU A 348 3.58 -22.22 -9.88
N ARG A 349 4.55 -21.33 -9.64
CA ARG A 349 4.42 -20.28 -8.63
C ARG A 349 3.40 -19.23 -9.08
N THR A 350 2.22 -19.25 -8.46
CA THR A 350 1.14 -18.29 -8.68
C THR A 350 0.86 -17.48 -7.42
N ALA A 351 -0.10 -16.56 -7.48
CA ALA A 351 -0.59 -15.83 -6.31
C ALA A 351 -1.33 -16.73 -5.31
N ASP A 352 -1.72 -17.94 -5.70
CA ASP A 352 -2.53 -18.87 -4.91
C ASP A 352 -1.75 -20.08 -4.39
N GLY A 353 -0.49 -20.25 -4.82
CA GLY A 353 0.30 -21.40 -4.41
C GLY A 353 1.42 -21.80 -5.36
N GLY A 354 1.76 -23.08 -5.31
CA GLY A 354 2.75 -23.72 -6.17
C GLY A 354 3.13 -25.12 -5.69
N ARG A 355 4.08 -25.75 -6.40
CA ARG A 355 4.68 -27.04 -6.03
C ARG A 355 6.13 -26.86 -5.61
N PHE A 356 6.48 -27.40 -4.45
CA PHE A 356 7.71 -27.10 -3.73
C PHE A 356 8.51 -28.37 -3.60
N ASP A 357 9.74 -28.36 -4.09
CA ASP A 357 10.69 -29.41 -3.76
C ASP A 357 11.34 -29.07 -2.43
N VAL A 358 11.29 -30.01 -1.49
CA VAL A 358 11.86 -29.83 -0.15
C VAL A 358 12.72 -31.04 0.17
N SER A 359 13.96 -30.81 0.59
CA SER A 359 14.97 -31.84 0.82
C SER A 359 15.52 -31.78 2.25
N GLY A 360 16.47 -32.66 2.57
CA GLY A 360 17.13 -32.68 3.87
C GLY A 360 16.42 -33.54 4.92
N PHE A 361 15.54 -34.43 4.50
CA PHE A 361 14.95 -35.45 5.38
C PHE A 361 15.80 -36.73 5.37
N SER A 362 15.51 -37.65 6.28
CA SER A 362 16.10 -39.00 6.31
C SER A 362 15.03 -40.03 6.64
N GLY A 363 15.18 -41.25 6.10
CA GLY A 363 14.29 -42.38 6.41
C GLY A 363 12.90 -42.32 5.77
N LEU A 364 12.71 -41.51 4.73
CA LEU A 364 11.45 -41.51 3.98
C LEU A 364 11.37 -42.75 3.07
N THR A 365 10.14 -43.17 2.76
CA THR A 365 9.88 -44.19 1.74
C THR A 365 9.29 -43.50 0.52
N SER A 366 9.85 -43.76 -0.67
CA SER A 366 9.36 -43.14 -1.91
C SER A 366 7.89 -43.51 -2.16
N GLY A 367 7.10 -42.51 -2.58
CA GLY A 367 5.66 -42.65 -2.81
C GLY A 367 4.79 -42.43 -1.58
N THR A 368 5.35 -42.38 -0.36
CA THR A 368 4.58 -42.15 0.86
C THR A 368 3.96 -40.75 0.86
N PRO A 369 2.64 -40.61 1.12
CA PRO A 369 2.00 -39.31 1.28
C PRO A 369 2.49 -38.64 2.56
N VAL A 370 2.72 -37.33 2.49
CA VAL A 370 3.21 -36.55 3.64
C VAL A 370 2.42 -35.25 3.78
N VAL A 371 2.31 -34.78 5.01
CA VAL A 371 1.66 -33.51 5.35
C VAL A 371 2.62 -32.67 6.18
N LEU A 372 2.71 -31.37 5.86
CA LEU A 372 3.44 -30.40 6.67
C LEU A 372 2.73 -30.19 8.01
N THR A 373 3.49 -30.24 9.10
CA THR A 373 2.97 -30.09 10.45
C THR A 373 3.38 -28.76 11.07
N SER A 374 2.75 -28.40 12.18
CA SER A 374 3.13 -27.25 13.00
C SER A 374 4.22 -27.56 14.05
N LEU A 375 4.80 -28.76 14.04
CA LEU A 375 5.79 -29.19 15.04
C LEU A 375 7.20 -28.63 14.77
N GLY A 376 7.45 -28.16 13.55
CA GLY A 376 8.71 -27.52 13.15
C GLY A 376 8.53 -26.04 12.82
N GLY A 377 9.47 -25.52 12.03
CA GLY A 377 9.37 -24.21 11.40
C GLY A 377 8.14 -24.09 10.49
N ARG A 378 7.73 -22.85 10.24
CA ARG A 378 6.59 -22.52 9.39
C ARG A 378 7.06 -22.13 8.00
N LEU A 379 6.34 -22.57 6.98
CA LEU A 379 6.43 -22.00 5.65
C LEU A 379 5.61 -20.70 5.62
N ILE A 380 6.21 -19.62 5.11
CA ILE A 380 5.58 -18.30 5.02
C ILE A 380 5.67 -17.84 3.57
N ALA A 381 4.53 -17.43 3.02
CA ALA A 381 4.47 -16.74 1.73
C ALA A 381 4.50 -15.23 1.97
N SER A 382 5.41 -14.55 1.27
CA SER A 382 5.74 -13.14 1.43
C SER A 382 5.68 -12.45 0.08
N ALA A 383 4.66 -11.64 -0.10
CA ALA A 383 4.54 -10.61 -1.11
C ALA A 383 4.47 -9.27 -0.37
N GLU A 384 5.55 -8.88 0.30
CA GLU A 384 5.73 -7.53 0.82
C GLU A 384 6.30 -6.60 -0.28
N LEU A 385 6.28 -5.29 -0.04
CA LEU A 385 6.71 -4.22 -0.95
C LEU A 385 8.13 -3.73 -0.69
#